data_AF-A0A4Q7PIK6-F1
#
_entry.id   AF-A0A4Q7PIK6-F1
#
_cell.length_a   1.000
_cell.length_b   1.000
_cell.length_c   1.000
_cell.angle_alpha   90.00
_cell.angle_beta   90.00
_cell.angle_gamma   90.00
#
_symmetry.space_group_name_H-M   'P 1'
#
loop_
_entity.id
_entity.type
_entity.pdbx_description
1 polymer ?
#
loop_
_entity_poly.entity_id
_entity_poly.type
_entity_poly.pdbx_seq_one_letter_code
_entity_poly.pdbx_strand_id
1 'polypeptide(L)'
;MLPRPRALSAKKAAARQEQLRRLDFRRELLSARESLALAQNHLDQVTDPEMIDCCIYQINAAQLHYQVLLKQARANSDIISRELID
;
A
#
# COMPACT_ATOMS: atom_id res chain seq x y z
N MET A 1 -48.72 -8.31 3.97
CA MET A 1 -47.39 -8.80 4.37
C MET A 1 -46.33 -7.86 3.78
N LEU A 2 -45.68 -7.03 4.61
CA LEU A 2 -44.57 -6.17 4.17
C LEU A 2 -43.25 -6.95 4.31
N PRO A 3 -42.33 -6.90 3.32
CA PRO A 3 -41.05 -7.59 3.42
C PRO A 3 -40.17 -6.93 4.49
N ARG A 4 -39.53 -7.74 5.33
CA ARG A 4 -38.70 -7.30 6.47
C ARG A 4 -37.50 -6.44 6.00
N PRO A 5 -37.14 -5.35 6.71
CA PRO A 5 -36.09 -4.39 6.32
C PRO A 5 -34.64 -4.90 6.51
N ARG A 6 -34.44 -6.23 6.61
CA ARG A 6 -33.17 -6.82 7.05
C ARG A 6 -32.07 -6.81 5.96
N ALA A 7 -32.45 -6.71 4.69
CA ALA A 7 -31.51 -6.72 3.55
C ALA A 7 -30.74 -5.40 3.37
N LEU A 8 -31.32 -4.25 3.76
CA LEU A 8 -30.69 -2.94 3.60
C LEU A 8 -29.54 -2.72 4.58
N SER A 9 -29.62 -3.28 5.80
CA SER A 9 -28.57 -3.20 6.82
C SER A 9 -27.32 -4.00 6.42
N ALA A 10 -27.49 -5.21 5.89
CA ALA A 10 -26.38 -6.06 5.46
C ALA A 10 -25.60 -5.48 4.27
N LYS A 11 -26.30 -4.88 3.29
CA LYS A 11 -25.64 -4.17 2.17
C LYS A 11 -24.81 -2.98 2.65
N LYS A 12 -25.32 -2.20 3.62
CA LYS A 12 -24.61 -1.05 4.20
C LYS A 12 -23.37 -1.48 4.99
N ALA A 13 -23.45 -2.60 5.71
CA ALA A 13 -22.31 -3.19 6.41
C ALA A 13 -21.22 -3.68 5.43
N ALA A 14 -21.60 -4.38 4.35
CA ALA A 14 -20.66 -4.84 3.33
C ALA A 14 -19.95 -3.68 2.62
N ALA A 15 -20.68 -2.62 2.26
CA ALA A 15 -20.10 -1.42 1.67
C ALA A 15 -19.12 -0.70 2.61
N ARG A 16 -19.45 -0.61 3.90
CA ARG A 16 -18.55 -0.05 4.92
C ARG A 16 -17.28 -0.89 5.09
N GLN A 17 -17.42 -2.22 5.05
CA GLN A 17 -16.27 -3.12 5.17
C GLN A 17 -15.33 -3.01 3.96
N GLU A 18 -15.89 -2.85 2.76
CA GLU A 18 -15.11 -2.58 1.55
C GLU A 18 -14.37 -1.24 1.63
N GLN A 19 -15.03 -0.20 2.13
CA GLN A 19 -14.37 1.10 2.37
C GLN A 19 -13.20 0.99 3.35
N LEU A 20 -13.38 0.26 4.46
CA LEU A 20 -12.31 0.04 5.44
C LEU A 20 -11.12 -0.69 4.80
N ARG A 21 -11.38 -1.76 4.04
CA ARG A 21 -10.32 -2.47 3.29
C ARG A 21 -9.56 -1.54 2.34
N ARG A 22 -10.26 -0.64 1.63
CA ARG A 22 -9.61 0.34 0.76
C ARG A 22 -8.74 1.33 1.54
N LEU A 23 -9.18 1.78 2.71
CA LEU A 23 -8.40 2.68 3.58
C LEU A 23 -7.16 1.98 4.14
N ASP A 24 -7.31 0.74 4.63
CA ASP A 24 -6.20 -0.05 5.16
C ASP A 24 -5.14 -0.29 4.08
N PHE A 25 -5.58 -0.69 2.89
CA PHE A 25 -4.69 -0.90 1.74
C PHE A 25 -3.97 0.39 1.31
N ARG A 26 -4.66 1.53 1.32
CA ARG A 26 -4.04 2.84 1.04
C ARG A 26 -2.97 3.18 2.09
N ARG A 27 -3.25 2.91 3.37
CA ARG A 27 -2.29 3.15 4.45
C ARG A 27 -1.04 2.29 4.29
N GLU A 28 -1.22 1.02 3.96
CA GLU A 28 -0.12 0.08 3.69
C GLU A 28 0.75 0.55 2.53
N LEU A 29 0.13 1.02 1.44
CA LEU A 29 0.86 1.55 0.28
C LEU A 29 1.68 2.81 0.61
N LEU A 30 1.12 3.73 1.40
CA LEU A 30 1.82 4.94 1.85
C LEU A 30 2.99 4.58 2.77
N SER A 31 2.78 3.69 3.74
CA SER A 31 3.84 3.21 4.63
C SER A 31 4.97 2.54 3.85
N ALA A 32 4.64 1.71 2.85
CA ALA A 32 5.65 1.08 2.01
C ALA A 32 6.49 2.11 1.23
N ARG A 33 5.88 3.19 0.74
CA ARG A 33 6.62 4.29 0.09
C ARG A 33 7.55 5.02 1.05
N GLU A 34 7.06 5.37 2.24
CA GLU A 34 7.88 6.05 3.24
C GLU A 34 9.08 5.20 3.66
N SER A 35 8.88 3.90 3.89
CA SER A 35 9.98 2.97 4.18
C SER A 35 11.00 2.92 3.05
N LEU A 36 10.54 2.95 1.80
CA LEU A 36 11.41 2.96 0.62
C LEU A 36 12.22 4.27 0.54
N ALA A 37 11.60 5.42 0.78
CA ALA A 37 12.27 6.71 0.81
C ALA A 37 13.28 6.81 1.96
N LEU A 38 12.96 6.26 3.14
CA LEU A 38 13.88 6.17 4.27
C LEU A 38 15.08 5.28 3.96
N ALA A 39 14.85 4.11 3.36
CA ALA A 39 15.93 3.20 2.96
C ALA A 39 16.85 3.84 1.90
N GLN A 40 16.28 4.58 0.95
CA GLN A 40 17.05 5.34 -0.05
C GLN A 40 17.88 6.46 0.60
N ASN A 41 17.30 7.26 1.50
CA ASN A 41 18.03 8.28 2.26
C ASN A 41 19.14 7.69 3.13
N HIS A 42 18.98 6.46 3.61
CA HIS A 42 20.00 5.77 4.39
C HIS A 42 21.21 5.38 3.52
N LEU A 43 20.97 4.91 2.28
CA LEU A 43 22.03 4.62 1.31
C LEU A 43 22.84 5.87 0.97
N ASP A 44 22.19 7.02 0.79
CA ASP A 44 22.89 8.29 0.52
C ASP A 44 23.85 8.71 1.64
N GLN A 45 23.65 8.24 2.87
CA GLN A 45 24.52 8.51 4.01
C GLN A 45 25.53 7.39 4.30
N VAL A 46 25.32 6.19 3.76
CA VAL A 46 26.24 5.06 3.95
C VAL A 46 27.48 5.27 3.08
N THR A 47 28.60 5.55 3.75
CA THR A 47 29.92 5.75 3.13
C THR A 47 30.82 4.51 3.25
N ASP A 48 30.37 3.49 4.00
CA ASP A 48 31.12 2.25 4.23
C ASP A 48 30.84 1.24 3.10
N PRO A 49 31.85 0.90 2.27
CA PRO A 49 31.71 -0.01 1.14
C PRO A 49 31.18 -1.40 1.49
N GLU A 50 31.45 -1.92 2.70
CA GLU A 50 30.95 -3.24 3.14
C GLU A 50 29.46 -3.20 3.54
N MET A 51 28.93 -2.02 3.89
CA MET A 51 27.51 -1.83 4.21
C MET A 51 26.64 -1.45 3.01
N ILE A 52 27.25 -1.03 1.90
CA ILE A 52 26.52 -0.65 0.67
C ILE A 52 25.72 -1.84 0.14
N ASP A 53 26.30 -3.05 0.11
CA ASP A 53 25.59 -4.25 -0.36
C ASP A 53 24.36 -4.58 0.51
N CYS A 54 24.50 -4.45 1.83
CA CYS A 54 23.39 -4.61 2.77
C CYS A 54 22.29 -3.55 2.54
N CYS A 55 22.67 -2.31 2.23
CA CYS A 55 21.71 -1.24 1.96
C CYS A 55 20.99 -1.44 0.62
N ILE A 56 21.72 -1.86 -0.42
CA ILE A 56 21.14 -2.20 -1.73
C ILE A 56 20.12 -3.34 -1.58
N TYR A 57 20.44 -4.38 -0.81
CA TYR A 57 19.50 -5.48 -0.56
C TYR A 57 18.23 -5.00 0.14
N GLN A 58 18.37 -4.18 1.18
CA GLN A 58 17.23 -3.62 1.92
C GLN A 58 16.34 -2.74 1.02
N ILE A 59 16.94 -1.91 0.17
CA ILE A 59 16.21 -1.09 -0.81
C ILE A 59 15.49 -1.98 -1.82
N ASN A 60 16.17 -3.00 -2.38
CA ASN A 60 15.57 -3.92 -3.34
C ASN A 60 14.39 -4.69 -2.75
N ALA A 61 14.49 -5.11 -1.48
CA ALA A 61 13.39 -5.76 -0.76
C ALA A 61 12.20 -4.81 -0.56
N ALA A 62 12.45 -3.57 -0.14
CA ALA A 62 11.41 -2.55 0.01
C ALA A 62 10.76 -2.18 -1.34
N GLN A 63 11.56 -2.09 -2.41
CA GLN A 63 11.09 -1.85 -3.77
C GLN A 63 10.22 -2.99 -4.30
N LEU A 64 10.64 -4.24 -4.10
CA LEU A 64 9.87 -5.41 -4.51
C LEU A 64 8.52 -5.45 -3.77
N HIS A 65 8.54 -5.17 -2.46
CA HIS A 65 7.32 -5.09 -1.65
C HIS A 65 6.36 -4.02 -2.18
N TYR A 66 6.85 -2.82 -2.46
CA TYR A 66 6.06 -1.74 -3.05
C TYR A 66 5.54 -2.10 -4.45
N GLN A 67 6.34 -2.74 -5.30
CA GLN A 67 5.91 -3.19 -6.62
C GLN A 67 4.78 -4.22 -6.56
N VAL A 68 4.81 -5.14 -5.59
CA VAL A 68 3.73 -6.12 -5.39
C VAL A 68 2.43 -5.41 -5.01
N LEU A 69 2.49 -4.46 -4.06
CA LEU A 69 1.33 -3.66 -3.66
C LEU A 69 0.79 -2.84 -4.84
N LEU A 70 1.66 -2.24 -5.66
CA LEU A 70 1.25 -1.53 -6.88
C LEU A 70 0.57 -2.46 -7.90
N LYS A 71 1.07 -3.69 -8.08
CA LYS A 71 0.45 -4.68 -8.97
C LYS A 71 -0.95 -5.08 -8.47
N GLN A 72 -1.10 -5.32 -7.17
CA GLN A 72 -2.40 -5.63 -6.55
C GLN A 72 -3.38 -4.46 -6.71
N ALA A 73 -2.90 -3.24 -6.51
CA ALA A 73 -3.69 -2.03 -6.64
C ALA A 73 -4.13 -1.75 -8.09
N ARG A 74 -3.28 -2.07 -9.09
CA ARG A 74 -3.63 -2.02 -10.52
C ARG A 74 -4.64 -3.10 -10.90
N ALA A 75 -4.47 -4.33 -10.40
CA ALA A 75 -5.40 -5.42 -10.63
C ALA A 75 -6.80 -5.15 -10.04
N ASN A 76 -6.84 -4.44 -8.91
CA ASN A 76 -8.08 -4.00 -8.27
C ASN A 76 -8.67 -2.71 -8.87
N SER A 77 -8.09 -2.18 -9.96
CA SER A 77 -8.56 -1.09 -10.86
C SER A 77 -9.09 0.22 -10.25
N ASP A 78 -9.09 0.40 -8.93
CA ASP A 78 -9.91 1.44 -8.28
C ASP A 78 -9.11 2.30 -7.26
N ILE A 79 -7.79 2.15 -7.17
CA ILE A 79 -7.01 2.79 -6.08
C ILE A 79 -5.86 3.66 -6.60
N ILE A 80 -5.28 3.37 -7.76
CA ILE A 80 -4.16 4.14 -8.31
C ILE A 80 -4.63 4.95 -9.49
N SER A 81 -5.36 6.02 -9.22
CA SER A 81 -5.49 7.09 -10.18
C SER A 81 -5.13 8.38 -9.46
N ARG A 82 -4.04 9.00 -9.91
CA ARG A 82 -3.63 10.38 -9.67
C ARG A 82 -2.76 10.72 -8.44
N GLU A 83 -3.01 10.25 -7.22
CA GLU A 83 -2.38 10.88 -6.02
C GLU A 83 -0.96 10.41 -5.63
N LEU A 84 -0.33 9.49 -6.37
CA LEU A 84 1.00 8.98 -6.05
C LEU A 84 2.06 9.35 -7.10
N ILE A 85 1.74 10.22 -8.06
CA ILE A 85 2.65 10.74 -9.09
C ILE A 85 2.72 12.27 -8.95
N ASP A 86 3.05 12.74 -7.75
CA ASP A 86 3.63 14.07 -7.51
C ASP A 86 4.92 13.85 -6.70
#